data_AF-X0WDV2-F1
#
_entry.id   AF-X0WDV2-F1
#
_cell.length_a   1.000
_cell.length_b   1.000
_cell.length_c   1.000
_cell.angle_alpha   90.00
_cell.angle_beta   90.00
_cell.angle_gamma   90.00
#
_symmetry.space_group_name_H-M   'P 1'
#
loop_
_entity.id
_entity.type
_entity.pdbx_description
1 polymer ?
#
loop_
_entity_poly.entity_id
_entity_poly.type
_entity_poly.pdbx_seq_one_letter_code
_entity_poly.pdbx_strand_id
1 'polypeptide(L)'
;MYKLFTIAKNTFIETLRQPVYAIIIIAALLLFFISPSLTMYTMSDDNKLLREVGLSTLFLASLFIAIFSASGAVTEEMENETITTVLSKPVQRPIFIIAKFLGVSAAVVLAHYICTIALLMAIRHGCLEAPSDTHDWTVIGAAGVIVALTFLLTAFFNYAYDWRFSSTAVVLAGILGTLGIVFLSFIDRNWQFNPQDNGINALDVYGAVLLLLAAIVIAALAVAFSAR
;
A
#
# COMPACT_ATOMS: atom_id res chain seq x y z
N MET A 1 4.90 -28.18 -3.41
CA MET A 1 4.64 -26.97 -2.61
C MET A 1 5.84 -26.02 -2.52
N TYR A 2 7.04 -26.47 -2.12
CA TYR A 2 8.23 -25.59 -2.03
C TYR A 2 8.50 -24.74 -3.28
N LYS A 3 8.43 -25.34 -4.49
CA LYS A 3 8.65 -24.61 -5.76
C LYS A 3 7.65 -23.46 -6.00
N LEU A 4 6.37 -23.66 -5.65
CA LEU A 4 5.33 -22.64 -5.79
C LEU A 4 5.64 -21.44 -4.88
N PHE A 5 5.98 -21.70 -3.62
CA PHE A 5 6.31 -20.64 -2.66
C PHE A 5 7.59 -19.89 -3.05
N THR A 6 8.61 -20.59 -3.54
CA THR A 6 9.86 -19.96 -4.01
C THR A 6 9.61 -19.02 -5.19
N ILE A 7 8.82 -19.45 -6.19
CA ILE A 7 8.48 -18.62 -7.35
C ILE A 7 7.65 -17.41 -6.89
N ALA A 8 6.61 -17.63 -6.08
CA ALA A 8 5.76 -16.55 -5.57
C ALA A 8 6.57 -15.51 -4.78
N LYS A 9 7.48 -15.96 -3.90
CA LYS A 9 8.37 -15.07 -3.14
C LYS A 9 9.30 -14.28 -4.06
N ASN A 10 9.85 -14.92 -5.10
CA ASN A 10 10.73 -14.23 -6.04
C ASN A 10 9.97 -13.14 -6.80
N THR A 11 8.80 -13.48 -7.36
CA THR A 11 7.92 -12.52 -8.05
C THR A 11 7.52 -11.37 -7.13
N PHE A 12 7.18 -11.65 -5.87
CA PHE A 12 6.88 -10.59 -4.90
C PHE A 12 8.06 -9.62 -4.71
N ILE A 13 9.27 -10.14 -4.47
CA ILE A 13 10.46 -9.31 -4.27
C ILE A 13 10.80 -8.50 -5.54
N GLU A 14 10.63 -9.11 -6.70
CA GLU A 14 10.83 -8.47 -8.00
C GLU A 14 9.85 -7.31 -8.21
N THR A 15 8.55 -7.54 -7.97
CA THR A 15 7.51 -6.48 -8.01
C THR A 15 7.83 -5.32 -7.06
N LEU A 16 8.24 -5.60 -5.82
CA LEU A 16 8.61 -4.55 -4.84
C LEU A 16 9.83 -3.72 -5.27
N ARG A 17 10.66 -4.24 -6.18
CA ARG A 17 11.86 -3.56 -6.70
C ARG A 17 11.57 -2.76 -7.95
N GLN A 18 10.39 -2.91 -8.56
CA GLN A 18 10.00 -2.12 -9.72
C GLN A 18 9.78 -0.67 -9.31
N PRO A 19 10.40 0.31 -9.98
CA PRO A 19 10.29 1.72 -9.60
C PRO A 19 8.85 2.24 -9.69
N VAL A 20 8.06 1.72 -10.64
CA VAL A 20 6.64 2.07 -10.82
C VAL A 20 5.83 1.77 -9.56
N TYR A 21 6.10 0.66 -8.87
CA TYR A 21 5.42 0.29 -7.64
C TYR A 21 5.63 1.34 -6.53
N ALA A 22 6.87 1.77 -6.33
CA ALA A 22 7.21 2.80 -5.34
C ALA A 22 6.61 4.16 -5.71
N ILE A 23 6.63 4.53 -7.00
CA ILE A 23 6.07 5.79 -7.49
C ILE A 23 4.57 5.87 -7.20
N ILE A 24 3.80 4.79 -7.45
CA ILE A 24 2.35 4.79 -7.20
C ILE A 24 2.05 4.91 -5.71
N ILE A 25 2.81 4.21 -4.83
CA ILE A 25 2.64 4.33 -3.38
C ILE A 25 2.93 5.76 -2.92
N ILE A 26 4.06 6.35 -3.35
CA ILE A 26 4.42 7.72 -2.97
C ILE A 26 3.34 8.71 -3.45
N ALA A 27 2.85 8.56 -4.68
CA ALA A 27 1.78 9.40 -5.21
C ALA A 27 0.49 9.27 -4.38
N ALA A 28 0.09 8.05 -4.02
CA ALA A 28 -1.07 7.81 -3.17
C ALA A 28 -0.91 8.43 -1.77
N LEU A 29 0.25 8.25 -1.14
CA LEU A 29 0.57 8.85 0.17
C LEU A 29 0.52 10.38 0.13
N LEU A 30 1.05 11.00 -0.93
CA LEU A 30 0.97 12.45 -1.11
C LEU A 30 -0.47 12.93 -1.29
N LEU A 31 -1.29 12.18 -2.05
CA LEU A 31 -2.71 12.50 -2.20
C LEU A 31 -3.46 12.40 -0.87
N PHE A 32 -3.19 11.39 -0.04
CA PHE A 32 -3.77 11.29 1.31
C PHE A 32 -3.29 12.39 2.25
N PHE A 33 -2.06 12.85 2.09
CA PHE A 33 -1.54 13.96 2.88
C PHE A 33 -2.21 15.29 2.50
N ILE A 34 -2.51 15.50 1.21
CA ILE A 34 -3.14 16.73 0.70
C ILE A 34 -4.68 16.68 0.83
N SER A 35 -5.30 15.50 0.89
CA SER A 35 -6.75 15.35 0.85
C SER A 35 -7.52 16.13 1.92
N PRO A 36 -7.10 16.20 3.21
CA PRO A 36 -7.83 17.00 4.21
C PRO A 36 -7.84 18.49 3.89
N SER A 37 -6.75 19.00 3.29
CA SER A 37 -6.66 20.40 2.86
C SER A 37 -7.54 20.70 1.65
N LEU A 38 -7.76 19.72 0.75
CA LEU A 38 -8.64 19.87 -0.39
C LEU A 38 -10.12 19.87 0.00
N THR A 39 -10.49 19.08 1.01
CA THR A 39 -11.90 18.92 1.43
C THR A 39 -12.41 20.07 2.28
N MET A 40 -11.52 20.89 2.84
CA MET A 40 -11.83 22.10 3.63
C MET A 40 -12.64 23.17 2.86
N TYR A 41 -12.64 23.15 1.53
CA TYR A 41 -13.33 24.16 0.71
C TYR A 41 -14.83 23.88 0.47
N THR A 42 -15.38 22.81 1.06
CA THR A 42 -16.80 22.45 0.89
C THR A 42 -17.64 23.06 2.03
N MET A 43 -18.91 23.37 1.76
CA MET A 43 -19.76 24.15 2.69
C MET A 43 -20.79 23.29 3.45
N SER A 44 -20.84 21.96 3.24
CA SER A 44 -21.98 21.18 3.75
C SER A 44 -21.78 19.69 4.07
N ASP A 45 -20.60 19.07 3.91
CA ASP A 45 -20.37 17.66 4.34
C ASP A 45 -18.89 17.22 4.23
N ASP A 46 -17.97 17.99 4.81
CA ASP A 46 -16.54 17.92 4.47
C ASP A 46 -15.89 16.56 4.80
N ASN A 47 -16.30 15.95 5.92
CA ASN A 47 -15.85 14.63 6.34
C ASN A 47 -16.32 13.50 5.40
N LYS A 48 -17.49 13.66 4.77
CA LYS A 48 -18.01 12.68 3.81
C LYS A 48 -17.22 12.74 2.50
N LEU A 49 -16.96 13.96 2.01
CA LEU A 49 -16.15 14.15 0.81
C LEU A 49 -14.73 13.62 1.00
N LEU A 50 -14.12 13.83 2.18
CA LEU A 50 -12.80 13.30 2.51
C LEU A 50 -12.76 11.77 2.41
N ARG A 51 -13.78 11.08 2.93
CA ARG A 51 -13.91 9.62 2.81
C ARG A 51 -14.11 9.17 1.37
N GLU A 52 -14.97 9.84 0.60
CA GLU A 52 -15.23 9.49 -0.80
C GLU A 52 -13.98 9.64 -1.66
N VAL A 53 -13.26 10.76 -1.53
CA VAL A 53 -11.99 11.00 -2.23
C VAL A 53 -10.93 9.99 -1.77
N GLY A 54 -10.78 9.78 -0.47
CA GLY A 54 -9.80 8.86 0.09
C GLY A 54 -10.00 7.40 -0.36
N LEU A 55 -11.23 6.88 -0.29
CA LEU A 55 -11.54 5.53 -0.77
C LEU A 55 -11.36 5.41 -2.29
N SER A 56 -11.69 6.45 -3.06
CA SER A 56 -11.47 6.48 -4.50
C SER A 56 -9.98 6.46 -4.85
N THR A 57 -9.15 7.24 -4.16
CA THR A 57 -7.69 7.24 -4.31
C THR A 57 -7.11 5.88 -3.93
N LEU A 58 -7.58 5.26 -2.84
CA LEU A 58 -7.16 3.93 -2.42
C LEU A 58 -7.46 2.88 -3.51
N PHE A 59 -8.66 2.93 -4.10
CA PHE A 59 -9.03 2.02 -5.18
C PHE A 59 -8.16 2.23 -6.43
N LEU A 60 -7.96 3.48 -6.87
CA LEU A 60 -7.13 3.80 -8.04
C LEU A 60 -5.67 3.39 -7.86
N ALA A 61 -5.08 3.65 -6.69
CA ALA A 61 -3.71 3.23 -6.39
C ALA A 61 -3.59 1.70 -6.48
N SER A 62 -4.55 0.98 -5.90
CA SER A 62 -4.56 -0.49 -5.92
C SER A 62 -4.78 -1.07 -7.31
N LEU A 63 -5.64 -0.43 -8.11
CA LEU A 63 -5.89 -0.73 -9.52
C LEU A 63 -4.61 -0.62 -10.34
N PHE A 64 -3.91 0.52 -10.26
CA PHE A 64 -2.68 0.74 -11.00
C PHE A 64 -1.59 -0.24 -10.57
N ILE A 65 -1.42 -0.45 -9.26
CA ILE A 65 -0.44 -1.40 -8.76
C ILE A 65 -0.75 -2.82 -9.27
N ALA A 66 -2.01 -3.25 -9.26
CA ALA A 66 -2.41 -4.55 -9.79
C ALA A 66 -2.07 -4.70 -11.28
N ILE A 67 -2.39 -3.70 -12.10
CA ILE A 67 -2.16 -3.73 -13.55
C ILE A 67 -0.65 -3.71 -13.87
N PHE A 68 0.10 -2.76 -13.31
CA PHE A 68 1.53 -2.62 -13.61
C PHE A 68 2.36 -3.78 -13.05
N SER A 69 2.03 -4.26 -11.84
CA SER A 69 2.72 -5.41 -11.25
C SER A 69 2.46 -6.69 -12.04
N ALA A 70 1.23 -6.91 -12.52
CA ALA A 70 0.89 -8.06 -13.35
C ALA A 70 1.60 -8.00 -14.71
N SER A 71 1.64 -6.83 -15.35
CA SER A 71 2.34 -6.62 -16.61
C SER A 71 3.84 -6.91 -16.45
N GLY A 72 4.50 -6.25 -15.48
CA GLY A 72 5.94 -6.44 -15.25
C GLY A 72 6.29 -7.89 -14.90
N ALA A 73 5.48 -8.55 -14.07
CA ALA A 73 5.71 -9.94 -13.70
C ALA A 73 5.61 -10.91 -14.89
N VAL A 74 4.96 -10.56 -15.99
CA VAL A 74 4.80 -11.45 -17.14
C VAL A 74 5.67 -11.04 -18.34
N THR A 75 5.82 -9.74 -18.60
CA THR A 75 6.69 -9.21 -19.67
C THR A 75 8.15 -9.62 -19.48
N GLU A 76 8.66 -9.59 -18.24
CA GLU A 76 10.06 -9.90 -17.90
C GLU A 76 10.46 -11.36 -18.25
N GLU A 77 9.50 -12.25 -18.47
CA GLU A 77 9.76 -13.64 -18.87
C GLU A 77 9.36 -13.99 -20.31
N MET A 78 8.52 -13.19 -20.96
CA MET A 78 8.28 -13.32 -22.40
C MET A 78 9.46 -12.79 -23.22
N GLU A 79 10.11 -11.74 -22.75
CA GLU A 79 11.19 -11.03 -23.46
C GLU A 79 12.56 -11.70 -23.32
N ASN A 80 12.76 -12.51 -22.26
CA ASN A 80 14.06 -13.12 -21.99
C ASN A 80 14.35 -14.44 -22.73
N GLU A 81 13.49 -14.93 -23.64
CA GLU A 81 13.62 -16.25 -24.30
C GLU A 81 13.91 -17.43 -23.33
N THR A 82 13.78 -17.23 -22.02
CA THR A 82 14.14 -18.18 -20.95
C THR A 82 13.05 -19.22 -20.73
N ILE A 83 11.95 -19.14 -21.47
CA ILE A 83 11.05 -20.28 -21.64
C ILE A 83 11.85 -21.47 -22.16
N THR A 84 12.83 -21.30 -23.05
CA THR A 84 13.60 -22.42 -23.62
C THR A 84 14.70 -22.96 -22.68
N THR A 85 15.27 -22.14 -21.79
CA THR A 85 16.32 -22.58 -20.85
C THR A 85 15.78 -23.04 -19.49
N VAL A 86 14.63 -22.52 -19.03
CA VAL A 86 13.94 -22.99 -17.81
C VAL A 86 13.08 -24.23 -18.07
N LEU A 87 12.72 -24.52 -19.33
CA LEU A 87 12.13 -25.81 -19.74
C LEU A 87 13.03 -27.04 -19.46
N SER A 88 14.31 -26.84 -19.10
CA SER A 88 15.19 -27.91 -18.62
C SER A 88 14.84 -28.41 -17.20
N LYS A 89 13.92 -27.74 -16.47
CA LYS A 89 13.28 -28.29 -15.27
C LYS A 89 11.76 -28.28 -15.44
N PRO A 90 11.07 -29.43 -15.28
CA PRO A 90 9.64 -29.54 -15.54
C PRO A 90 8.87 -28.80 -14.44
N VAL A 91 8.53 -27.54 -14.68
CA VAL A 91 7.53 -26.81 -13.89
C VAL A 91 6.24 -26.83 -14.71
N GLN A 92 5.18 -27.39 -14.13
CA GLN A 92 3.87 -27.45 -14.79
C GLN A 92 3.34 -26.03 -14.98
N ARG A 93 2.90 -25.68 -16.20
CA ARG A 93 2.39 -24.35 -16.57
C ARG A 93 1.34 -23.78 -15.58
N PRO A 94 0.38 -24.57 -15.04
CA PRO A 94 -0.58 -24.06 -14.07
C PRO A 94 0.05 -23.63 -12.74
N ILE A 95 1.07 -24.35 -12.26
CA ILE A 95 1.77 -24.04 -11.01
C ILE A 95 2.50 -22.71 -11.12
N PHE A 96 3.08 -22.43 -12.29
CA PHE A 96 3.78 -21.18 -12.55
C PHE A 96 2.82 -19.97 -12.53
N ILE A 97 1.67 -20.07 -13.21
CA ILE A 97 0.66 -19.00 -13.25
C ILE A 97 0.11 -18.73 -11.85
N ILE A 98 -0.22 -19.78 -11.09
CA ILE A 98 -0.72 -19.64 -9.71
C ILE A 98 0.34 -18.98 -8.82
N ALA A 99 1.61 -19.38 -8.95
CA ALA A 99 2.69 -18.79 -8.16
C ALA A 99 2.86 -17.28 -8.47
N LYS A 100 2.80 -16.89 -9.75
CA LYS A 100 2.89 -15.48 -10.16
C LYS A 100 1.70 -14.67 -9.66
N PHE A 101 0.48 -15.20 -9.80
CA PHE A 101 -0.70 -14.58 -9.24
C PHE A 101 -0.54 -14.33 -7.73
N LEU A 102 -0.11 -15.33 -6.96
CA LEU A 102 0.11 -15.17 -5.52
C LEU A 102 1.19 -14.13 -5.18
N GLY A 103 2.28 -14.07 -5.94
CA GLY A 103 3.33 -13.06 -5.76
C GLY A 103 2.84 -11.65 -6.03
N VAL A 104 2.13 -11.44 -7.15
CA VAL A 104 1.55 -10.15 -7.52
C VAL A 104 0.47 -9.74 -6.53
N SER A 105 -0.44 -10.66 -6.15
CA SER A 105 -1.47 -10.38 -5.15
C SER A 105 -0.88 -10.00 -3.79
N ALA A 106 0.21 -10.65 -3.35
CA ALA A 106 0.89 -10.26 -2.12
C ALA A 106 1.47 -8.85 -2.19
N ALA A 107 2.02 -8.44 -3.35
CA ALA A 107 2.52 -7.08 -3.56
C ALA A 107 1.38 -6.04 -3.56
N VAL A 108 0.24 -6.37 -4.19
CA VAL A 108 -0.98 -5.54 -4.16
C VAL A 108 -1.51 -5.39 -2.73
N VAL A 109 -1.59 -6.49 -1.98
CA VAL A 109 -2.02 -6.49 -0.58
C VAL A 109 -1.14 -5.58 0.26
N LEU A 110 0.18 -5.68 0.14
CA LEU A 110 1.10 -4.84 0.91
C LEU A 110 0.93 -3.35 0.57
N ALA A 111 0.83 -3.00 -0.71
CA ALA A 111 0.63 -1.61 -1.12
C ALA A 111 -0.72 -1.06 -0.62
N HIS A 112 -1.79 -1.82 -0.87
CA HIS A 112 -3.13 -1.45 -0.42
C HIS A 112 -3.17 -1.26 1.10
N TYR A 113 -2.48 -2.12 1.84
CA TYR A 113 -2.38 -2.03 3.28
C TYR A 113 -1.70 -0.74 3.76
N ILE A 114 -0.55 -0.38 3.17
CA ILE A 114 0.15 0.87 3.48
C ILE A 114 -0.74 2.08 3.15
N CYS A 115 -1.39 2.08 1.99
CA CYS A 115 -2.32 3.12 1.60
C CYS A 115 -3.54 3.20 2.52
N THR A 116 -4.04 2.07 3.02
CA THR A 116 -5.15 2.03 3.98
C THR A 116 -4.75 2.66 5.31
N ILE A 117 -3.55 2.37 5.81
CA ILE A 117 -3.03 3.02 7.03
C ILE A 117 -2.98 4.55 6.84
N ALA A 118 -2.45 5.01 5.70
CA ALA A 118 -2.38 6.44 5.41
C ALA A 118 -3.78 7.07 5.28
N LEU A 119 -4.73 6.38 4.64
CA LEU A 119 -6.11 6.82 4.56
C LEU A 119 -6.75 6.94 5.95
N LEU A 120 -6.58 5.95 6.82
CA LEU A 120 -7.12 5.98 8.18
C LEU A 120 -6.51 7.11 9.00
N MET A 121 -5.21 7.38 8.84
CA MET A 121 -4.56 8.54 9.43
C MET A 121 -5.14 9.85 8.89
N ALA A 122 -5.38 9.96 7.59
CA ALA A 122 -5.98 11.15 6.97
C ALA A 122 -7.43 11.38 7.44
N ILE A 123 -8.25 10.33 7.54
CA ILE A 123 -9.62 10.40 8.07
C ILE A 123 -9.61 10.79 9.54
N ARG A 124 -8.68 10.24 10.33
CA ARG A 124 -8.52 10.58 11.76
C ARG A 124 -8.10 12.03 11.98
N HIS A 125 -7.24 12.57 11.10
CA HIS A 125 -6.89 13.99 11.15
C HIS A 125 -8.12 14.89 10.96
N GLY A 126 -9.10 14.42 10.18
CA GLY A 126 -10.34 15.13 9.88
C GLY A 126 -10.13 16.36 9.01
N CYS A 127 -11.22 16.94 8.53
CA CYS A 127 -11.24 18.29 7.96
C CYS A 127 -11.41 19.32 9.08
N LEU A 128 -10.66 20.42 9.01
CA LEU A 128 -10.77 21.52 9.97
C LEU A 128 -12.02 22.35 9.61
N GLU A 129 -13.17 22.01 10.18
CA GLU A 129 -14.46 22.65 9.86
C GLU A 129 -14.68 23.97 10.65
N ALA A 130 -13.99 24.16 11.78
CA ALA A 130 -14.17 25.35 12.63
C ALA A 130 -12.85 26.14 12.86
N PRO A 131 -12.89 27.49 13.04
CA PRO A 131 -11.71 28.28 13.43
C PRO A 131 -11.09 27.90 14.78
N SER A 132 -11.83 27.14 15.60
CA SER A 132 -11.37 26.56 16.87
C SER A 132 -10.72 25.18 16.72
N ASP A 133 -10.71 24.60 15.52
CA ASP A 133 -10.14 23.28 15.28
C ASP A 133 -8.62 23.36 15.08
N THR A 134 -7.91 22.84 16.06
CA THR A 134 -6.47 23.03 16.29
C THR A 134 -5.47 22.16 15.51
N HIS A 135 -5.64 21.60 14.30
CA HIS A 135 -4.69 20.59 13.72
C HIS A 135 -4.36 19.40 14.65
N ASP A 136 -4.66 18.17 14.24
CA ASP A 136 -4.17 17.02 15.00
C ASP A 136 -2.65 16.82 14.80
N TRP A 137 -1.87 17.49 15.66
CA TRP A 137 -0.41 17.40 15.72
C TRP A 137 0.07 15.98 16.07
N THR A 138 -0.77 15.15 16.70
CA THR A 138 -0.43 13.78 17.05
C THR A 138 -0.35 12.91 15.80
N VAL A 139 -1.31 13.04 14.87
CA VAL A 139 -1.28 12.34 13.58
C VAL A 139 -0.14 12.84 12.70
N ILE A 140 0.04 14.16 12.58
CA ILE A 140 1.11 14.75 11.76
C ILE A 140 2.49 14.36 12.31
N GLY A 141 2.67 14.44 13.63
CA GLY A 141 3.89 14.03 14.30
C GLY A 141 4.19 12.55 14.12
N ALA A 142 3.20 11.68 14.32
CA ALA A 142 3.35 10.25 14.10
C ALA A 142 3.68 9.92 12.64
N ALA A 143 2.98 10.51 11.67
CA ALA A 143 3.26 10.33 10.24
C ALA A 143 4.68 10.80 9.88
N GLY A 144 5.09 11.98 10.38
CA GLY A 144 6.44 12.50 10.19
C GLY A 144 7.52 11.58 10.77
N VAL A 145 7.32 11.06 11.97
CA VAL A 145 8.23 10.09 12.61
C VAL A 145 8.30 8.78 11.81
N ILE A 146 7.16 8.25 11.35
CA ILE A 146 7.11 7.03 10.53
C ILE A 146 7.89 7.22 9.24
N VAL A 147 7.68 8.33 8.53
CA VAL A 147 8.38 8.63 7.28
C VAL A 147 9.88 8.81 7.54
N ALA A 148 10.26 9.62 8.54
CA ALA A 148 11.65 9.85 8.87
C ALA A 148 12.37 8.56 9.27
N LEU A 149 11.78 7.74 10.15
CA LEU A 149 12.34 6.45 10.54
C LEU A 149 12.41 5.48 9.36
N THR A 150 11.41 5.46 8.47
CA THR A 150 11.44 4.63 7.27
C THR A 150 12.65 5.00 6.42
N PHE A 151 12.86 6.29 6.12
CA PHE A 151 13.99 6.74 5.31
C PHE A 151 15.33 6.46 6.00
N LEU A 152 15.46 6.77 7.30
CA LEU A 152 16.69 6.56 8.05
C LEU A 152 17.07 5.08 8.15
N LEU A 153 16.10 4.22 8.51
CA LEU A 153 16.34 2.79 8.61
C LEU A 153 16.62 2.19 7.23
N THR A 154 15.90 2.62 6.19
CA THR A 154 16.17 2.15 4.82
C THR A 154 17.57 2.54 4.37
N ALA A 155 17.99 3.79 4.62
CA ALA A 155 19.35 4.25 4.30
C ALA A 155 20.41 3.47 5.09
N PHE A 156 20.16 3.20 6.37
CA PHE A 156 21.04 2.38 7.21
C PHE A 156 21.15 0.93 6.70
N PHE A 157 20.04 0.26 6.42
CA PHE A 157 20.06 -1.11 5.89
C PHE A 157 20.67 -1.19 4.49
N ASN A 158 20.47 -0.15 3.68
CA ASN A 158 21.12 -0.05 2.37
C ASN A 158 22.64 0.08 2.51
N TYR A 159 23.13 0.91 3.43
CA TYR A 159 24.57 1.10 3.68
C TYR A 159 25.23 -0.10 4.37
N ALA A 160 24.58 -0.69 5.38
CA ALA A 160 25.18 -1.72 6.23
C ALA A 160 25.06 -3.14 5.67
N TYR A 161 24.01 -3.43 4.90
CA TYR A 161 23.70 -4.79 4.42
C TYR A 161 23.50 -4.88 2.89
N ASP A 162 23.74 -3.78 2.14
CA ASP A 162 23.54 -3.70 0.69
C ASP A 162 22.11 -4.08 0.25
N TRP A 163 21.12 -3.89 1.13
CA TRP A 163 19.73 -4.17 0.80
C TRP A 163 19.17 -3.16 -0.21
N ARG A 164 18.29 -3.60 -1.11
CA ARG A 164 17.69 -2.75 -2.14
C ARG A 164 16.71 -1.74 -1.54
N PHE A 165 17.07 -0.45 -1.61
CA PHE A 165 16.34 0.68 -1.02
C PHE A 165 14.81 0.61 -1.18
N SER A 166 14.29 0.47 -2.41
CA SER A 166 12.84 0.45 -2.71
C SER A 166 12.09 -0.62 -1.92
N SER A 167 12.56 -1.88 -1.96
CA SER A 167 11.87 -2.99 -1.32
C SER A 167 11.91 -2.88 0.21
N THR A 168 13.04 -2.48 0.77
CA THR A 168 13.18 -2.23 2.21
C THR A 168 12.30 -1.08 2.69
N ALA A 169 12.22 0.02 1.93
CA ALA A 169 11.40 1.17 2.29
C ALA A 169 9.91 0.79 2.39
N VAL A 170 9.39 0.05 1.42
CA VAL A 170 7.98 -0.38 1.42
C VAL A 170 7.69 -1.29 2.61
N VAL A 171 8.56 -2.28 2.87
CA VAL A 171 8.35 -3.21 3.99
C VAL A 171 8.44 -2.49 5.34
N LEU A 172 9.43 -1.61 5.51
CA LEU A 172 9.57 -0.82 6.73
C LEU A 172 8.41 0.17 6.91
N ALA A 173 7.91 0.79 5.84
CA ALA A 173 6.73 1.65 5.89
C ALA A 173 5.50 0.87 6.38
N GLY A 174 5.31 -0.38 5.93
CA GLY A 174 4.24 -1.24 6.43
C GLY A 174 4.37 -1.58 7.92
N ILE A 175 5.58 -1.89 8.39
CA ILE A 175 5.87 -2.23 9.80
C ILE A 175 5.76 -1.00 10.72
N LEU A 176 6.35 0.12 10.32
CA LEU A 176 6.28 1.36 11.11
C LEU A 176 4.87 1.97 11.04
N GLY A 177 4.19 1.85 9.91
CA GLY A 177 2.79 2.25 9.75
C GLY A 177 1.85 1.45 10.66
N THR A 178 2.08 0.14 10.82
CA THR A 178 1.34 -0.70 11.78
C THR A 178 1.55 -0.23 13.21
N LEU A 179 2.79 0.00 13.62
CA LEU A 179 3.08 0.54 14.95
C LEU A 179 2.44 1.91 15.15
N GLY A 180 2.46 2.75 14.10
CA GLY A 180 1.83 4.06 14.06
C GLY A 180 0.32 4.00 14.29
N ILE A 181 -0.41 3.21 13.51
CA ILE A 181 -1.86 3.13 13.63
C ILE A 181 -2.30 2.50 14.96
N VAL A 182 -1.53 1.53 15.48
CA VAL A 182 -1.76 0.95 16.81
C VAL A 182 -1.55 2.01 17.88
N PHE A 183 -0.48 2.79 17.81
CA PHE A 183 -0.23 3.91 18.73
C PHE A 183 -1.36 4.96 18.69
N LEU A 184 -1.77 5.37 17.49
CA LEU A 184 -2.87 6.31 17.29
C LEU A 184 -4.23 5.74 17.73
N SER A 185 -4.38 4.42 17.77
CA SER A 185 -5.59 3.76 18.30
C SER A 185 -5.72 3.86 19.82
N PHE A 186 -4.64 4.20 20.53
CA PHE A 186 -4.65 4.35 21.99
C PHE A 186 -4.57 5.81 22.45
N ILE A 187 -3.94 6.68 21.65
CA ILE A 187 -3.57 8.04 22.05
C ILE A 187 -4.34 9.04 21.22
N ASP A 188 -5.16 9.83 21.90
CA ASP A 188 -6.03 10.85 21.33
C ASP A 188 -5.25 12.10 20.88
N ARG A 189 -5.94 13.03 20.20
CA ARG A 189 -5.42 14.30 19.68
C ARG A 189 -4.70 15.14 20.74
N ASN A 190 -5.11 15.04 22.01
CA ASN A 190 -4.55 15.76 23.14
C ASN A 190 -3.44 15.00 23.91
N TRP A 191 -2.85 13.95 23.33
CA TRP A 191 -1.86 13.09 24.00
C TRP A 191 -2.41 12.39 25.25
N GLN A 192 -3.71 12.11 25.29
CA GLN A 192 -4.36 11.36 26.36
C GLN A 192 -4.73 9.96 25.91
N PHE A 193 -4.73 9.00 26.85
CA PHE A 193 -5.14 7.64 26.56
C PHE A 193 -6.67 7.56 26.50
N ASN A 194 -7.25 7.71 25.31
CA ASN A 194 -8.69 7.68 25.09
C ASN A 194 -9.05 6.87 23.82
N PRO A 195 -9.22 5.54 23.95
CA PRO A 195 -9.47 4.66 22.80
C PRO A 195 -10.86 4.81 22.17
N GLN A 196 -11.80 5.52 22.83
CA GLN A 196 -13.21 5.56 22.42
C GLN A 196 -13.54 6.67 21.42
N ASP A 197 -12.72 7.72 21.33
CA ASP A 197 -13.01 8.94 20.53
C ASP A 197 -12.09 9.10 19.31
N ASN A 198 -11.68 7.99 18.69
CA ASN A 198 -10.61 7.99 17.70
C ASN A 198 -11.03 8.27 16.25
N GLY A 199 -12.30 8.57 15.99
CA GLY A 199 -12.82 8.95 14.66
C GLY A 199 -12.77 7.88 13.56
N ILE A 200 -12.12 6.72 13.80
CA ILE A 200 -12.04 5.60 12.86
C ILE A 200 -13.34 4.81 12.93
N ASN A 201 -14.15 4.90 11.88
CA ASN A 201 -15.36 4.10 11.77
C ASN A 201 -15.03 2.71 11.21
N ALA A 202 -15.72 1.69 11.74
CA ALA A 202 -15.62 0.33 11.20
C ALA A 202 -15.99 0.27 9.71
N LEU A 203 -16.86 1.17 9.24
CA LEU A 203 -17.26 1.30 7.84
C LEU A 203 -16.07 1.59 6.92
N ASP A 204 -15.14 2.46 7.33
CA ASP A 204 -13.98 2.82 6.51
C ASP A 204 -13.03 1.62 6.34
N VAL A 205 -12.88 0.82 7.40
CA VAL A 205 -12.11 -0.43 7.37
C VAL A 205 -12.79 -1.48 6.48
N TYR A 206 -14.10 -1.65 6.59
CA TYR A 206 -14.84 -2.57 5.71
C TYR A 206 -14.78 -2.13 4.25
N GLY A 207 -14.87 -0.82 3.99
CA GLY A 207 -14.69 -0.23 2.67
C GLY A 207 -13.32 -0.57 2.08
N ALA A 208 -12.24 -0.35 2.84
CA ALA A 208 -10.89 -0.72 2.41
C ALA A 208 -10.76 -2.22 2.12
N VAL A 209 -11.30 -3.10 2.99
CA VAL A 209 -11.28 -4.56 2.76
C VAL A 209 -12.03 -4.96 1.48
N LEU A 210 -13.19 -4.36 1.20
CA LEU A 210 -13.93 -4.62 -0.04
C LEU A 210 -13.15 -4.15 -1.28
N LEU A 211 -12.50 -2.99 -1.19
CA LEU A 211 -11.63 -2.47 -2.25
C LEU A 211 -10.39 -3.35 -2.46
N LEU A 212 -9.84 -3.94 -1.40
CA LEU A 212 -8.76 -4.93 -1.50
C LEU A 212 -9.22 -6.17 -2.28
N LEU A 213 -10.41 -6.70 -1.96
CA LEU A 213 -10.96 -7.84 -2.68
C LEU A 213 -11.16 -7.52 -4.17
N ALA A 214 -11.68 -6.33 -4.48
CA ALA A 214 -11.79 -5.85 -5.85
C ALA A 214 -10.42 -5.77 -6.55
N ALA A 215 -9.40 -5.23 -5.87
CA ALA A 215 -8.04 -5.15 -6.41
C ALA A 215 -7.41 -6.53 -6.66
N ILE A 216 -7.71 -7.53 -5.82
CA ILE A 216 -7.24 -8.91 -6.03
C ILE A 216 -7.91 -9.53 -7.27
N VAL A 217 -9.20 -9.29 -7.49
CA VAL A 217 -9.90 -9.75 -8.71
C VAL A 217 -9.28 -9.12 -9.95
N ILE A 218 -8.97 -7.83 -9.90
CA ILE A 218 -8.30 -7.12 -11.00
C ILE A 218 -6.89 -7.69 -11.23
N ALA A 219 -6.13 -7.95 -10.16
CA ALA A 219 -4.82 -8.59 -10.27
C ALA A 219 -4.93 -9.98 -10.93
N ALA A 220 -5.96 -10.76 -10.60
CA ALA A 220 -6.22 -12.05 -11.23
C ALA A 220 -6.49 -11.90 -12.74
N LEU A 221 -7.33 -10.95 -13.13
CA LEU A 221 -7.63 -10.66 -14.54
C LEU A 221 -6.40 -10.15 -15.28
N ALA A 222 -5.64 -9.24 -14.69
CA ALA A 222 -4.43 -8.68 -15.30
C ALA A 222 -3.36 -9.75 -15.54
N VAL A 223 -3.14 -10.65 -14.56
CA VAL A 223 -2.23 -11.80 -14.73
C VAL A 223 -2.76 -12.75 -15.80
N ALA A 224 -4.06 -13.02 -15.83
CA ALA A 224 -4.67 -13.91 -16.83
C ALA A 224 -4.59 -13.36 -18.26
N PHE A 225 -4.74 -12.04 -18.45
CA PHE A 225 -4.60 -11.40 -19.75
C PHE A 225 -3.16 -11.28 -20.19
N SER A 226 -2.24 -10.98 -19.27
CA SER A 226 -0.84 -10.87 -19.62
C SER A 226 -0.20 -12.21 -19.97
N ALA A 227 -0.75 -13.33 -19.47
CA ALA A 227 -0.28 -14.68 -19.76
C ALA A 227 -0.76 -15.25 -21.11
N ARG A 228 -1.52 -14.48 -21.91
CA ARG A 228 -1.98 -14.85 -23.26
C ARG A 228 -1.11 -14.18 -24.31
#